data_AF-A0A7J2R0X8-F1
#
_entry.id   AF-A0A7J2R0X8-F1
#
_cell.length_a   1.000
_cell.length_b   1.000
_cell.length_c   1.000
_cell.angle_alpha   90.00
_cell.angle_beta   90.00
_cell.angle_gamma   90.00
#
_symmetry.space_group_name_H-M   'P 1'
#
loop_
_entity.id
_entity.type
_entity.pdbx_description
1 polymer ?
#
loop_
_entity_poly.entity_id
_entity_poly.type
_entity_poly.pdbx_seq_one_letter_code
_entity_poly.pdbx_strand_id
1 'polypeptide(L)' 'MKKVFVSYHFTTKDGEFNGFGNYVGKFDAEGYDDIAKFILELQDVIANELLHKIEKECQVKVLYFR' A
#
# COMPACT_ATOMS: atom_id res chain seq x y z
N MET A 1 -16.47 -0.55 8.28
CA MET A 1 -15.06 -0.06 8.22
C MET A 1 -14.22 -0.54 9.41
N LYS A 2 -13.27 -1.43 9.16
CA LYS A 2 -12.28 -1.94 10.13
C LYS A 2 -10.93 -1.24 9.90
N LYS A 3 -10.16 -1.09 10.97
CA LYS A 3 -8.78 -0.59 10.87
C LYS A 3 -7.90 -1.71 10.35
N VAL A 4 -7.08 -1.42 9.34
CA VAL A 4 -6.14 -2.38 8.75
C VAL A 4 -4.73 -1.84 8.92
N PHE A 5 -3.84 -2.69 9.44
CA PHE A 5 -2.41 -2.45 9.56
C PHE A 5 -1.71 -3.18 8.44
N VAL A 6 -0.83 -2.50 7.71
CA VAL A 6 -0.18 -3.03 6.52
C VAL A 6 1.31 -2.80 6.61
N SER A 7 2.10 -3.85 6.40
CA SER A 7 3.55 -3.73 6.18
C SER A 7 3.81 -3.93 4.69
N TYR A 8 4.61 -3.06 4.10
CA TYR A 8 4.87 -3.04 2.66
C TYR A 8 6.34 -2.78 2.34
N HIS A 9 6.73 -3.19 1.13
CA HIS A 9 7.95 -2.75 0.45
C HIS A 9 7.58 -1.80 -0.68
N PHE A 10 8.41 -0.80 -0.96
CA PHE A 10 8.25 0.06 -2.13
C PHE A 10 9.56 0.20 -2.90
N THR A 11 9.43 0.53 -4.18
CA THR A 11 10.54 0.92 -5.05
C THR A 11 10.07 2.04 -5.96
N THR A 12 10.85 3.11 -6.10
CA THR A 12 10.54 4.17 -7.06
C THR A 12 10.64 3.65 -8.47
N LYS A 13 9.82 4.15 -9.40
CA LYS A 13 9.82 3.66 -10.80
C LYS A 13 11.13 3.90 -11.54
N ASP A 14 11.91 4.90 -11.10
CA ASP A 14 13.26 5.17 -11.59
C ASP A 14 14.33 4.24 -10.99
N GLY A 15 13.96 3.41 -10.01
CA GLY A 15 14.85 2.46 -9.33
C GLY A 15 15.82 3.09 -8.32
N GLU A 16 15.77 4.40 -8.11
CA GLU A 16 16.73 5.10 -7.23
C GLU A 16 16.53 4.81 -5.74
N PHE A 17 15.28 4.59 -5.33
CA PHE A 17 14.93 4.39 -3.92
C PHE A 17 14.09 3.14 -3.73
N ASN A 18 14.37 2.42 -2.65
CA ASN A 18 13.53 1.34 -2.16
C ASN A 18 13.54 1.32 -0.64
N GLY A 19 12.56 0.65 -0.05
CA GLY A 19 12.48 0.53 1.40
C GLY A 19 11.24 -0.19 1.88
N PHE A 20 11.12 -0.23 3.21
CA PHE A 20 9.98 -0.83 3.90
C PHE A 20 9.21 0.23 4.66
N GLY A 21 7.91 0.03 4.82
CA GLY A 21 7.06 0.93 5.55
C GLY A 21 5.87 0.22 6.18
N ASN A 22 5.18 0.97 7.04
CA ASN A 22 3.91 0.56 7.61
C ASN A 22 2.85 1.60 7.26
N TYR A 23 1.66 1.13 6.95
CA TYR A 23 0.49 1.93 6.67
C TYR A 23 -0.67 1.50 7.58
N VAL A 24 -1.48 2.47 8.00
CA VAL A 24 -2.62 2.24 8.85
C VAL A 24 -3.82 2.95 8.24
N GLY A 25 -4.75 2.18 7.70
CA GLY A 25 -5.95 2.70 7.04
C GLY A 25 -7.24 2.16 7.64
N LYS A 26 -8.36 2.63 7.11
CA LYS A 26 -9.69 2.05 7.37
C LYS A 26 -10.18 1.44 6.06
N PHE A 27 -10.56 0.17 6.09
CA PHE A 27 -11.10 -0.54 4.93
C PHE A 27 -12.37 -1.26 5.30
N ASP A 28 -13.23 -1.44 4.31
CA ASP A 28 -14.45 -2.20 4.48
C ASP A 28 -14.25 -3.66 4.09
N ALA A 29 -13.70 -4.46 5.02
CA ALA A 29 -13.38 -5.86 4.78
C ALA A 29 -14.60 -6.70 4.34
N GLU A 30 -15.82 -6.27 4.68
CA GLU A 30 -17.08 -6.92 4.29
C GLU A 30 -17.50 -6.59 2.85
N GLY A 31 -16.95 -5.53 2.25
CA GLY A 31 -17.19 -5.14 0.86
C GLY A 31 -16.21 -5.75 -0.15
N TYR A 32 -15.25 -6.57 0.32
CA TYR A 32 -14.27 -7.22 -0.55
C TYR A 32 -14.56 -8.72 -0.64
N ASP A 33 -15.20 -9.13 -1.74
CA ASP A 33 -15.36 -10.54 -2.10
C ASP A 33 -14.05 -11.15 -2.66
N ASP A 34 -13.09 -10.30 -3.04
CA ASP A 34 -11.80 -10.70 -3.60
C ASP A 34 -10.63 -10.03 -2.84
N ILE A 35 -9.90 -10.85 -2.09
CA ILE A 35 -8.71 -10.44 -1.33
C ILE A 35 -7.60 -9.92 -2.25
N ALA A 36 -7.46 -10.45 -3.47
CA ALA A 36 -6.44 -9.98 -4.40
C ALA A 36 -6.72 -8.53 -4.84
N LYS A 37 -7.99 -8.22 -5.14
CA LYS A 37 -8.43 -6.86 -5.44
C LYS A 37 -8.19 -5.91 -4.26
N PHE A 38 -8.53 -6.34 -3.05
CA PHE A 38 -8.25 -5.59 -1.82
C PHE A 38 -6.76 -5.25 -1.67
N ILE A 39 -5.88 -6.22 -1.89
CA ILE A 39 -4.43 -6.03 -1.81
C ILE A 39 -3.92 -5.05 -2.88
N LEU A 40 -4.46 -5.09 -4.09
CA LEU A 40 -4.10 -4.14 -5.15
C LEU A 40 -4.52 -2.72 -4.80
N GLU A 41 -5.74 -2.53 -4.32
CA GLU A 41 -6.21 -1.22 -3.86
C GLU A 41 -5.37 -0.68 -2.68
N LEU A 42 -4.94 -1.55 -1.76
CA LEU A 42 -3.97 -1.18 -0.72
C LEU A 42 -2.65 -0.68 -1.31
N GLN A 43 -2.11 -1.38 -2.31
CA GLN A 43 -0.86 -0.99 -2.97
C GLN A 43 -1.01 0.39 -3.63
N ASP A 44 -2.12 0.65 -4.32
CA ASP A 44 -2.37 1.92 -5.00
C ASP A 44 -2.54 3.08 -4.02
N VAL A 45 -3.27 2.88 -2.91
CA VAL A 45 -3.43 3.90 -1.86
C VAL A 45 -2.08 4.25 -1.24
N ILE A 46 -1.27 3.25 -0.88
CA ILE A 46 0.05 3.47 -0.29
C ILE A 46 0.99 4.14 -1.30
N ALA A 47 0.94 3.74 -2.58
CA ALA A 47 1.76 4.33 -3.63
C ALA A 47 1.45 5.82 -3.83
N ASN A 48 0.16 6.20 -3.80
CA ASN A 48 -0.27 7.59 -3.87
C ASN A 48 0.18 8.40 -2.64
N GLU A 49 0.10 7.84 -1.44
CA GLU A 49 0.62 8.51 -0.24
C GLU A 49 2.14 8.71 -0.30
N LEU A 50 2.88 7.71 -0.80
CA LEU A 50 4.33 7.84 -1.01
C LEU A 50 4.66 8.89 -2.05
N LEU A 51 3.92 8.95 -3.17
CA LEU A 51 4.09 9.99 -4.20
C LEU A 51 4.04 11.39 -3.58
N HIS A 52 3.12 11.65 -2.67
CA HIS A 52 3.02 12.95 -1.99
C HIS A 52 4.11 13.21 -0.95
N LYS A 53 4.75 12.16 -0.40
CA LYS A 53 5.78 12.29 0.65
C LYS A 53 7.18 12.40 0.10
N ILE A 54 7.48 11.64 -0.95
CA ILE A 54 8.83 11.55 -1.52
C ILE A 54 8.91 12.16 -2.93
N GLU A 55 7.80 12.72 -3.42
CA GLU A 55 7.68 13.39 -4.71
C GLU A 55 8.10 12.51 -5.90
N LYS A 56 7.94 11.18 -5.74
CA LYS A 56 8.31 10.17 -6.73
C LYS A 56 7.27 9.06 -6.84
N GLU A 57 6.99 8.65 -8.08
CA GLU A 57 6.12 7.50 -8.33
C GLU A 57 6.77 6.20 -7.85
N CYS A 58 5.99 5.39 -7.14
CA CYS A 58 6.45 4.15 -6.54
C CYS A 58 5.60 2.96 -7.01
N GLN A 59 6.23 1.79 -7.08
CA GLN A 59 5.55 0.52 -7.03
C GLN A 59 5.57 0.00 -5.59
N VAL A 60 4.43 -0.45 -5.07
CA VAL A 60 4.29 -0.97 -3.71
C VAL A 60 3.94 -2.45 -3.76
N LYS A 61 4.51 -3.22 -2.83
CA LYS A 61 4.12 -4.60 -2.56
C LYS A 61 3.77 -4.76 -1.10
N VAL A 62 2.53 -5.15 -0.85
CA VAL A 62 2.06 -5.52 0.50
C VAL A 62 2.70 -6.85 0.86
N LEU A 63 3.36 -6.89 2.02
CA LEU A 63 4.01 -8.08 2.57
C LEU A 63 3.13 -8.74 3.62
N TYR A 64 2.39 -7.93 4.38
CA TYR A 64 1.51 -8.36 5.45
C TYR A 64 0.39 -7.34 5.65
N PHE A 65 -0.81 -7.83 5.99
CA PHE A 65 -1.89 -6.98 6.49
C PHE A 65 -2.72 -7.70 7.57
N ARG A 66 -3.32 -6.94 8.47
CA ARG A 66 -4.21 -7.43 9.54
C ARG A 66 -5.30 -6.44 9.88
#